data_AF-K9Z4Y0-F1
#
_entry.id   AF-K9Z4Y0-F1
#
_cell.length_a   1.000
_cell.length_b   1.000
_cell.length_c   1.000
_cell.angle_alpha   90.00
_cell.angle_beta   90.00
_cell.angle_gamma   90.00
#
_symmetry.space_group_name_H-M   'P 1'
#
loop_
_entity.id
_entity.type
_entity.pdbx_description
1 polymer ?
#
loop_
_entity_poly.entity_id
_entity_poly.type
_entity_poly.pdbx_seq_one_letter_code
_entity_poly.pdbx_strand_id
1 'polypeptide(L)'
;MIDWHNFFLGILLWLGGSGFLLTLMRDKSSSEMSSTESLLISRNERILELEKQLLEAKEELNSANQRIDTLCAELERNSQEQNQLIQELELEKQELRSQNASARSQLRSLENQLKEKINELDNAYTEIELWHQQVEKINTDLPDREDDSQTQIEILEKQLKEQLNNLEESRNNIKEIEQELAQTNDELEQTQDELSFSQKESKELKNKIQELNSQCEQLNQKLEKLPLELEANWQEQLFNSLQYLFVNYPIAKMVAKLKPNTNIKNFITLLKPIDDLLKQWQIEPIGKPWEKVSFNPEIHYNEEEKLVTAEEVYIRLVGYKQGKKVLTKAKVSRQLPGQN
;
A
#
# COMPACT_ATOMS: atom_id res chain seq x y z
N MET A 1 63.12 60.47 -102.37
CA MET A 1 64.08 59.35 -102.58
C MET A 1 63.36 58.36 -103.49
N ILE A 2 63.30 58.58 -104.81
CA ILE A 2 64.33 58.32 -105.87
C ILE A 2 64.72 56.83 -105.83
N ASP A 3 64.41 56.00 -106.83
CA ASP A 3 64.94 55.96 -108.22
C ASP A 3 63.84 55.60 -109.26
N TRP A 4 63.61 56.19 -110.44
CA TRP A 4 64.37 57.06 -111.39
C TRP A 4 65.58 56.45 -112.12
N HIS A 5 65.66 55.11 -112.26
CA HIS A 5 66.76 54.45 -112.98
C HIS A 5 66.41 53.54 -114.18
N ASN A 6 65.18 53.56 -114.71
CA ASN A 6 64.85 52.84 -115.96
C ASN A 6 64.09 53.70 -116.98
N PHE A 7 64.53 54.95 -117.08
CA PHE A 7 64.14 55.96 -118.08
C PHE A 7 65.07 55.99 -119.31
N PHE A 8 65.99 55.03 -119.55
CA PHE A 8 67.03 55.24 -120.59
C PHE A 8 67.54 54.04 -121.42
N LEU A 9 66.77 52.95 -121.61
CA LEU A 9 67.25 51.83 -122.45
C LEU A 9 66.25 51.26 -123.48
N GLY A 10 65.41 52.10 -124.06
CA GLY A 10 64.48 51.67 -125.14
C GLY A 10 64.11 52.71 -126.19
N ILE A 11 64.76 53.89 -126.18
CA ILE A 11 64.67 54.93 -127.20
C ILE A 11 66.10 55.25 -127.66
N LEU A 12 66.67 54.43 -128.56
CA LEU A 12 67.83 54.72 -129.46
C LEU A 12 68.37 53.45 -130.14
N LEU A 13 67.52 52.76 -130.90
CA LEU A 13 67.93 52.08 -132.13
C LEU A 13 67.05 52.70 -133.24
N TRP A 14 67.50 53.83 -133.82
CA TRP A 14 68.17 53.85 -135.14
C TRP A 14 67.10 53.92 -136.26
N LEU A 15 66.56 55.08 -136.65
CA LEU A 15 67.17 56.21 -137.34
C LEU A 15 68.11 55.82 -138.50
N GLY A 16 67.59 55.96 -139.73
CA GLY A 16 68.33 56.01 -140.99
C GLY A 16 67.45 55.53 -142.13
N GLY A 17 67.13 56.26 -143.19
CA GLY A 17 67.45 57.62 -143.66
C GLY A 17 66.46 57.92 -144.79
N SER A 18 66.01 59.16 -145.00
CA SER A 18 66.65 60.09 -145.96
C SER A 18 67.14 59.33 -147.20
N GLY A 19 66.50 59.45 -148.36
CA GLY A 19 66.61 60.66 -149.16
C GLY A 19 67.89 60.60 -150.01
N PHE A 20 67.87 61.28 -151.16
CA PHE A 20 69.05 61.53 -152.01
C PHE A 20 69.44 60.36 -152.93
N LEU A 21 69.72 60.53 -154.22
CA LEU A 21 69.59 61.61 -155.20
C LEU A 21 70.13 61.03 -156.53
N LEU A 22 69.79 61.72 -157.62
CA LEU A 22 70.65 61.96 -158.80
C LEU A 22 70.98 60.74 -159.72
N THR A 23 70.46 60.70 -160.96
CA THR A 23 70.90 61.52 -162.12
C THR A 23 72.12 60.89 -162.81
N LEU A 24 71.91 60.31 -164.01
CA LEU A 24 72.45 60.83 -165.28
C LEU A 24 72.33 59.83 -166.45
N MET A 25 71.93 60.42 -167.58
CA MET A 25 72.36 60.09 -168.94
C MET A 25 71.78 58.82 -169.60
N ARG A 26 71.52 58.79 -170.91
CA ARG A 26 71.55 59.78 -172.00
C ARG A 26 71.29 58.99 -173.28
N ASP A 27 70.64 59.67 -174.22
CA ASP A 27 70.55 59.40 -175.65
C ASP A 27 69.83 58.14 -176.18
N LYS A 28 68.75 58.47 -176.92
CA LYS A 28 68.39 58.00 -178.26
C LYS A 28 68.55 56.50 -178.53
N SER A 29 67.48 55.78 -178.82
CA SER A 29 66.61 56.10 -179.95
C SER A 29 65.44 55.12 -179.98
N SER A 30 64.30 55.66 -180.40
CA SER A 30 63.21 55.00 -181.15
C SER A 30 62.69 53.64 -180.70
N SER A 31 61.39 53.66 -180.39
CA SER A 31 60.37 52.62 -180.61
C SER A 31 59.80 51.92 -179.36
N GLU A 32 58.49 52.18 -179.17
CA GLU A 32 57.47 51.23 -178.71
C GLU A 32 57.35 50.94 -177.19
N MET A 33 56.88 51.95 -176.45
CA MET A 33 55.58 51.99 -175.74
C MET A 33 54.80 50.66 -175.55
N SER A 34 55.13 49.80 -174.56
CA SER A 34 54.16 48.83 -173.98
C SER A 34 54.50 48.14 -172.62
N SER A 35 55.49 48.58 -171.80
CA SER A 35 55.96 47.76 -170.64
C SER A 35 56.11 48.46 -169.26
N THR A 36 55.82 49.75 -169.11
CA THR A 36 56.02 50.48 -167.83
C THR A 36 54.76 50.72 -167.00
N GLU A 37 53.56 50.48 -167.55
CA GLU A 37 52.29 50.59 -166.81
C GLU A 37 52.03 49.39 -165.87
N SER A 38 52.64 48.23 -166.09
CA SER A 38 52.35 47.02 -165.29
C SER A 38 52.99 47.02 -163.88
N LEU A 39 54.12 47.70 -163.69
CA LEU A 39 54.85 47.73 -162.40
C LEU A 39 54.25 48.71 -161.37
N LEU A 40 53.64 49.81 -161.84
CA LEU A 40 52.99 50.80 -160.97
C LEU A 40 51.64 50.29 -160.44
N ILE A 41 50.92 49.48 -161.23
CA ILE A 41 49.68 48.82 -160.81
C ILE A 41 49.95 47.82 -159.68
N SER A 42 50.97 46.96 -159.84
CA SER A 42 51.32 45.95 -158.83
C SER A 42 51.76 46.54 -157.48
N ARG A 43 52.42 47.70 -157.49
CA ARG A 43 52.90 48.34 -156.26
C ARG A 43 51.77 49.03 -155.48
N ASN A 44 50.82 49.63 -156.18
CA ASN A 44 49.62 50.21 -155.57
C ASN A 44 48.67 49.14 -155.04
N GLU A 45 48.53 48.02 -155.74
CA GLU A 45 47.79 46.85 -155.22
C GLU A 45 48.40 46.34 -153.90
N ARG A 46 49.73 46.33 -153.80
CA ARG A 46 50.43 45.88 -152.58
C ARG A 46 50.27 46.83 -151.40
N ILE A 47 50.22 48.14 -151.63
CA ILE A 47 49.96 49.14 -150.58
C ILE A 47 48.51 49.04 -150.10
N LEU A 48 47.56 48.90 -151.03
CA LEU A 48 46.15 48.70 -150.70
C LEU A 48 45.94 47.40 -149.88
N GLU A 49 46.65 46.33 -150.25
CA GLU A 49 46.62 45.06 -149.54
C GLU A 49 47.24 45.17 -148.13
N LEU A 50 48.33 45.92 -147.97
CA LEU A 50 48.94 46.16 -146.66
C LEU A 50 48.07 47.07 -145.78
N GLU A 51 47.41 48.08 -146.34
CA GLU A 51 46.47 48.92 -145.61
C GLU A 51 45.25 48.11 -145.17
N LYS A 52 44.76 47.19 -146.02
CA LYS A 52 43.69 46.24 -145.68
C LYS A 52 44.12 45.30 -144.56
N GLN A 53 45.31 44.70 -144.64
CA GLN A 53 45.85 43.85 -143.58
C GLN A 53 46.09 44.61 -142.28
N LEU A 54 46.50 45.88 -142.36
CA LEU A 54 46.66 46.74 -141.18
C LEU A 54 45.31 47.10 -140.56
N LEU A 55 44.29 47.34 -141.37
CA LEU A 55 42.92 47.57 -140.89
C LEU A 55 42.35 46.31 -140.24
N GLU A 56 42.51 45.13 -140.87
CA GLU A 56 42.11 43.84 -140.31
C GLU A 56 42.85 43.52 -139.00
N ALA A 57 44.17 43.68 -138.96
CA ALA A 57 44.95 43.50 -137.73
C ALA A 57 44.56 44.48 -136.63
N LYS A 58 44.15 45.70 -136.99
CA LYS A 58 43.66 46.70 -136.04
C LYS A 58 42.27 46.36 -135.52
N GLU A 59 41.39 45.81 -136.35
CA GLU A 59 40.10 45.29 -135.93
C GLU A 59 40.25 44.05 -135.05
N GLU A 60 41.17 43.13 -135.38
CA GLU A 60 41.52 41.98 -134.54
C GLU A 60 42.09 42.41 -133.20
N LEU A 61 42.99 43.40 -133.18
CA LEU A 61 43.52 43.98 -131.94
C LEU A 61 42.39 44.60 -131.10
N ASN A 62 41.44 45.29 -131.74
CA ASN A 62 40.32 45.90 -131.04
C ASN A 62 39.36 44.84 -130.49
N SER A 63 39.12 43.77 -131.23
CA SER A 63 38.34 42.61 -130.77
C SER A 63 39.04 41.87 -129.63
N ALA A 64 40.37 41.70 -129.72
CA ALA A 64 41.17 41.09 -128.67
C ALA A 64 41.18 41.94 -127.38
N ASN A 65 41.30 43.26 -127.49
CA ASN A 65 41.20 44.17 -126.35
C ASN A 65 39.82 44.12 -125.71
N GLN A 66 38.74 44.12 -126.51
CA GLN A 66 37.38 43.91 -125.98
C GLN A 66 37.25 42.58 -125.24
N ARG A 67 37.88 41.51 -125.74
CA ARG A 67 37.86 40.19 -125.10
C ARG A 67 38.68 40.14 -123.81
N ILE A 68 39.81 40.86 -123.76
CA ILE A 68 40.59 41.04 -122.54
C ILE A 68 39.76 41.81 -121.51
N ASP A 69 39.09 42.88 -121.90
CA ASP A 69 38.24 43.66 -120.99
C ASP A 69 37.08 42.82 -120.42
N THR A 70 36.43 41.99 -121.25
CA THR A 70 35.38 41.07 -120.77
C THR A 70 35.94 40.01 -119.81
N LEU A 71 37.11 39.44 -120.12
CA LEU A 71 37.74 38.44 -119.25
C LEU A 71 38.23 39.05 -117.95
N CYS A 72 38.75 40.28 -117.96
CA CYS A 72 39.12 41.01 -116.76
C CYS A 72 37.90 41.28 -115.88
N ALA A 73 36.78 41.72 -116.47
CA ALA A 73 35.53 41.93 -115.73
C ALA A 73 34.96 40.63 -115.14
N GLU A 74 35.07 39.50 -115.86
CA GLU A 74 34.68 38.18 -115.36
C GLU A 74 35.58 37.70 -114.22
N LEU A 75 36.90 37.91 -114.32
CA LEU A 75 37.87 37.53 -113.30
C LEU A 75 37.68 38.39 -112.03
N GLU A 76 37.41 39.68 -112.18
CA GLU A 76 37.06 40.57 -111.06
C GLU A 76 35.76 40.14 -110.39
N ARG A 77 34.70 39.82 -111.16
CA ARG A 77 33.44 39.29 -110.58
C ARG A 77 33.68 38.00 -109.81
N ASN A 78 34.41 37.04 -110.39
CA ASN A 78 34.68 35.75 -109.74
C ASN A 78 35.53 35.92 -108.49
N SER A 79 36.54 36.81 -108.52
CA SER A 79 37.33 37.16 -107.32
C SER A 79 36.47 37.79 -106.23
N GLN A 80 35.54 38.69 -106.59
CA GLN A 80 34.60 39.28 -105.65
C GLN A 80 33.64 38.25 -105.05
N GLU A 81 33.08 37.36 -105.87
CA GLU A 81 32.22 36.25 -105.41
C GLU A 81 32.96 35.30 -104.47
N GLN A 82 34.21 34.92 -104.79
CA GLN A 82 35.04 34.10 -103.92
C GLN A 82 35.34 34.79 -102.59
N ASN A 83 35.65 36.10 -102.60
CA ASN A 83 35.89 36.86 -101.38
C ASN A 83 34.64 36.97 -100.51
N GLN A 84 33.45 37.14 -101.11
CA GLN A 84 32.18 37.10 -100.39
C GLN A 84 31.95 35.74 -99.73
N LEU A 85 32.15 34.65 -100.47
CA LEU A 85 32.00 33.29 -99.95
C LEU A 85 32.98 33.00 -98.80
N ILE A 86 34.23 33.49 -98.90
CA ILE A 86 35.24 33.36 -97.83
C ILE A 86 34.77 34.11 -96.58
N GLN A 87 34.23 35.33 -96.72
CA GLN A 87 33.71 36.09 -95.58
C GLN A 87 32.51 35.41 -94.93
N GLU A 88 31.58 34.87 -95.71
CA GLU A 88 30.44 34.10 -95.20
C GLU A 88 30.90 32.86 -94.42
N LEU A 89 31.84 32.09 -94.98
CA LEU A 89 32.42 30.92 -94.30
C LEU A 89 33.20 31.30 -93.03
N GLU A 90 33.87 32.45 -93.00
CA GLU A 90 34.56 32.94 -91.80
C GLU A 90 33.57 33.33 -90.69
N LEU A 91 32.46 33.97 -91.05
CA LEU A 91 31.37 34.31 -90.13
C LEU A 91 30.73 33.04 -89.56
N GLU A 92 30.38 32.07 -90.41
CA GLU A 92 29.81 30.79 -89.98
C GLU A 92 30.77 30.03 -89.06
N LYS A 93 32.07 30.01 -89.40
CA LYS A 93 33.11 29.39 -88.57
C LYS A 93 33.24 30.08 -87.21
N GLN A 94 33.09 31.40 -87.15
CA GLN A 94 33.13 32.14 -85.89
C GLN A 94 31.88 31.86 -85.04
N GLU A 95 30.71 31.75 -85.66
CA GLU A 95 29.47 31.38 -84.98
C GLU A 95 29.56 29.95 -84.42
N LEU A 96 30.00 28.97 -85.22
CA LEU A 96 30.20 27.60 -84.74
C LEU A 96 31.23 27.52 -83.61
N ARG A 97 32.25 28.39 -83.60
CA ARG A 97 33.21 28.49 -82.49
C ARG A 97 32.56 29.04 -81.22
N SER A 98 31.71 30.07 -81.33
CA SER A 98 31.02 30.63 -80.16
C SER A 98 30.00 29.63 -79.59
N GLN A 99 29.26 28.94 -80.47
CA GLN A 99 28.34 27.87 -80.09
C GLN A 99 29.08 26.72 -79.40
N ASN A 100 30.23 26.26 -79.93
CA ASN A 100 31.05 25.23 -79.29
C ASN A 100 31.61 25.68 -77.93
N ALA A 101 32.03 26.94 -77.80
CA ALA A 101 32.50 27.48 -76.53
C ALA A 101 31.37 27.50 -75.48
N SER A 102 30.16 27.87 -75.89
CA SER A 102 28.96 27.82 -75.05
C SER A 102 28.59 26.38 -74.64
N ALA A 103 28.58 25.44 -75.60
CA ALA A 103 28.32 24.02 -75.30
C ALA A 103 29.35 23.44 -74.32
N ARG A 104 30.63 23.79 -74.47
CA ARG A 104 31.69 23.37 -73.54
C ARG A 104 31.51 23.94 -72.13
N SER A 105 31.07 25.20 -72.01
CA SER A 105 30.81 25.79 -70.68
C SER A 105 29.59 25.15 -70.01
N GLN A 106 28.55 24.84 -70.78
CA GLN A 106 27.37 24.10 -70.30
C GLN A 106 27.74 22.69 -69.84
N LEU A 107 28.51 21.93 -70.63
CA LEU A 107 29.01 20.61 -70.26
C LEU A 107 29.81 20.66 -68.95
N ARG A 108 30.73 21.64 -68.83
CA ARG A 108 31.51 21.81 -67.60
C ARG A 108 30.65 22.14 -66.38
N SER A 109 29.59 22.91 -66.56
CA SER A 109 28.62 23.21 -65.50
C SER A 109 27.87 21.95 -65.06
N LEU A 110 27.36 21.16 -66.01
CA LEU A 110 26.66 19.90 -65.75
C LEU A 110 27.60 18.87 -65.08
N GLU A 111 28.86 18.78 -65.51
CA GLU A 111 29.85 17.92 -64.87
C GLU A 111 30.08 18.30 -63.40
N ASN A 112 30.11 19.60 -63.08
CA ASN A 112 30.26 20.05 -61.69
C ASN A 112 29.01 19.72 -60.86
N GLN A 113 27.82 19.94 -61.41
CA GLN A 113 26.56 19.57 -60.72
C GLN A 113 26.47 18.06 -60.48
N LEU A 114 26.87 17.25 -61.45
CA LEU A 114 26.88 15.80 -61.31
C LEU A 114 27.84 15.33 -60.23
N LYS A 115 29.03 15.94 -60.13
CA LYS A 115 29.98 15.68 -59.03
C LYS A 115 29.43 16.06 -57.67
N GLU A 116 28.75 17.21 -57.58
CA GLU A 116 28.10 17.63 -56.35
C GLU A 116 27.01 16.64 -55.92
N LYS A 117 26.17 16.17 -56.86
CA LYS A 117 25.17 15.14 -56.59
C LYS A 117 25.76 13.79 -56.21
N ILE A 118 26.90 13.40 -56.78
CA ILE A 118 27.61 12.18 -56.36
C ILE A 118 28.06 12.32 -54.90
N ASN A 119 28.65 13.45 -54.51
CA ASN A 119 29.08 13.67 -53.14
C ASN A 119 27.91 13.71 -52.15
N GLU A 120 26.78 14.34 -52.53
CA GLU A 120 25.55 14.31 -51.70
C GLU A 120 25.06 12.86 -51.50
N LEU A 121 25.13 12.03 -52.54
CA LEU A 121 24.68 10.64 -52.50
C LEU A 121 25.61 9.77 -51.64
N ASP A 122 26.93 9.97 -51.76
CA ASP A 122 27.92 9.30 -50.91
C ASP A 122 27.71 9.65 -49.43
N ASN A 123 27.49 10.92 -49.10
CA ASN A 123 27.18 11.35 -47.74
C ASN A 123 25.90 10.69 -47.21
N ALA A 124 24.82 10.71 -48.01
CA ALA A 124 23.56 10.06 -47.64
C ALA A 124 23.73 8.55 -47.42
N TYR A 125 24.57 7.89 -48.23
CA TYR A 125 24.87 6.47 -48.07
C TYR A 125 25.57 6.19 -46.73
N THR A 126 26.56 7.01 -46.36
CA THR A 126 27.24 6.87 -45.07
C THR A 126 26.32 7.10 -43.88
N GLU A 127 25.37 8.05 -43.98
CA GLU A 127 24.35 8.25 -42.94
C GLU A 127 23.43 7.03 -42.82
N ILE A 128 22.94 6.50 -43.95
CA ILE A 128 22.09 5.31 -43.97
C ILE A 128 22.82 4.12 -43.33
N GLU A 129 24.10 3.93 -43.61
CA GLU A 129 24.90 2.86 -43.02
C GLU A 129 25.06 3.03 -41.50
N LEU A 130 25.23 4.26 -41.01
CA LEU A 130 25.24 4.55 -39.58
C LEU A 130 23.88 4.25 -38.93
N TRP A 131 22.79 4.69 -39.54
CA TRP A 131 21.44 4.39 -39.06
C TRP A 131 21.17 2.88 -39.06
N HIS A 132 21.66 2.15 -40.06
CA HIS A 132 21.53 0.70 -40.12
C HIS A 132 22.25 0.02 -38.96
N GLN A 133 23.50 0.40 -38.67
CA GLN A 133 24.27 -0.12 -37.53
C GLN A 133 23.58 0.18 -36.18
N GLN A 134 23.00 1.38 -36.03
CA GLN A 134 22.25 1.72 -34.81
C GLN A 134 21.00 0.86 -34.65
N VAL A 135 20.25 0.65 -35.74
CA VAL A 135 19.07 -0.23 -35.74
C VAL A 135 19.48 -1.66 -35.42
N GLU A 136 20.57 -2.16 -36.00
CA GLU A 136 21.07 -3.50 -35.73
C GLU A 136 21.43 -3.67 -34.26
N LYS A 137 22.15 -2.71 -33.67
CA LYS A 137 22.48 -2.72 -32.24
C LYS A 137 21.23 -2.70 -31.34
N ILE A 138 20.24 -1.86 -31.67
CA ILE A 138 18.98 -1.84 -30.93
C ILE A 138 18.25 -3.18 -31.06
N ASN A 139 18.28 -3.78 -32.25
CA ASN A 139 17.63 -5.06 -32.52
C ASN A 139 18.33 -6.25 -31.85
N THR A 140 19.65 -6.16 -31.57
CA THR A 140 20.36 -7.16 -30.77
C THR A 140 20.16 -6.98 -29.26
N ASP A 141 20.01 -5.73 -28.78
CA ASP A 141 19.86 -5.44 -27.34
C ASP A 141 18.40 -5.61 -26.84
N LEU A 142 17.40 -5.53 -27.74
CA LEU A 142 15.98 -5.67 -27.42
C LEU A 142 15.60 -7.07 -26.89
N PRO A 143 16.00 -8.19 -27.53
CA PRO A 143 15.67 -9.54 -27.08
C PRO A 143 16.17 -9.83 -25.67
N ASP A 144 17.42 -9.46 -25.35
CA ASP A 144 18.01 -9.69 -24.03
C ASP A 144 17.25 -8.93 -22.94
N ARG A 145 16.81 -7.70 -23.22
CA ARG A 145 15.96 -6.93 -22.29
C ARG A 145 14.56 -7.51 -22.11
N GLU A 146 13.98 -8.06 -23.18
CA GLU A 146 12.65 -8.67 -23.13
C GLU A 146 12.68 -9.96 -22.29
N ASP A 147 13.72 -10.78 -22.46
CA ASP A 147 13.94 -12.02 -21.68
C ASP A 147 14.24 -11.71 -20.20
N ASP A 148 15.10 -10.73 -19.91
CA ASP A 148 15.35 -10.25 -18.54
C ASP A 148 14.07 -9.72 -17.87
N SER A 149 13.22 -9.01 -18.62
CA SER A 149 11.96 -8.49 -18.08
C SER A 149 10.95 -9.62 -17.85
N GLN A 150 10.87 -10.61 -18.76
CA GLN A 150 10.00 -11.78 -18.62
C GLN A 150 10.42 -12.65 -17.44
N THR A 151 11.72 -12.94 -17.28
CA THR A 151 12.22 -13.68 -16.13
C THR A 151 11.95 -12.94 -14.81
N GLN A 152 12.08 -11.61 -14.80
CA GLN A 152 11.74 -10.82 -13.62
C GLN A 152 10.24 -10.82 -13.30
N ILE A 153 9.37 -10.77 -14.33
CA ILE A 153 7.92 -10.94 -14.16
C ILE A 153 7.61 -12.32 -13.58
N GLU A 154 8.19 -13.40 -14.12
CA GLU A 154 7.98 -14.76 -13.61
C GLU A 154 8.40 -14.92 -12.14
N ILE A 155 9.54 -14.32 -11.75
CA ILE A 155 10.01 -14.31 -10.36
C ILE A 155 9.01 -13.57 -9.46
N LEU A 156 8.54 -12.38 -9.88
CA LEU A 156 7.57 -11.60 -9.12
C LEU A 156 6.23 -12.31 -9.00
N GLU A 157 5.75 -12.97 -10.06
CA GLU A 157 4.53 -13.78 -10.03
C GLU A 157 4.65 -14.94 -9.04
N LYS A 158 5.80 -15.62 -9.02
CA LYS A 158 6.07 -16.68 -8.06
C LYS A 158 6.08 -16.17 -6.62
N GLN A 159 6.74 -15.04 -6.36
CA GLN A 159 6.76 -14.39 -5.05
C GLN A 159 5.35 -13.97 -4.60
N LEU A 160 4.56 -13.40 -5.50
CA LEU A 160 3.20 -12.95 -5.21
C LEU A 160 2.29 -14.14 -4.87
N LYS A 161 2.46 -15.27 -5.57
CA LYS A 161 1.75 -16.52 -5.28
C LYS A 161 2.12 -17.10 -3.91
N GLU A 162 3.40 -17.07 -3.55
CA GLU A 162 3.87 -17.50 -2.23
C GLU A 162 3.30 -16.63 -1.10
N GLN A 163 3.29 -15.30 -1.29
CA GLN A 163 2.68 -14.37 -0.34
C GLN A 163 1.18 -14.61 -0.18
N LEU A 164 0.45 -14.88 -1.27
CA LEU A 164 -0.98 -15.21 -1.21
C LEU A 164 -1.24 -16.48 -0.41
N ASN A 165 -0.44 -17.53 -0.61
CA ASN A 165 -0.56 -18.77 0.16
C ASN A 165 -0.31 -18.53 1.66
N ASN A 166 0.73 -17.76 2.01
CA ASN A 166 1.04 -17.43 3.41
C ASN A 166 -0.07 -16.61 4.09
N LEU A 167 -0.70 -15.70 3.34
CA LEU A 167 -1.85 -14.93 3.82
C LEU A 167 -3.08 -15.82 4.01
N GLU A 168 -3.31 -16.78 3.13
CA GLU A 168 -4.41 -17.73 3.25
C GLU A 168 -4.24 -18.66 4.47
N GLU A 169 -3.02 -19.14 4.70
CA GLU A 169 -2.67 -19.92 5.90
C GLU A 169 -2.88 -19.09 7.17
N SER A 170 -2.36 -17.86 7.21
CA SER A 170 -2.54 -16.96 8.35
C SER A 170 -4.02 -16.66 8.62
N ARG A 171 -4.83 -16.51 7.57
CA ARG A 171 -6.27 -16.30 7.69
C ARG A 171 -6.98 -17.52 8.29
N ASN A 172 -6.56 -18.73 7.92
CA ASN A 172 -7.14 -19.95 8.49
C ASN A 172 -6.78 -20.09 9.98
N ASN A 173 -5.53 -19.79 10.35
CA ASN A 173 -5.10 -19.80 11.75
C ASN A 173 -5.89 -18.78 12.59
N ILE A 174 -6.15 -17.59 12.06
CA ILE A 174 -6.99 -16.58 12.76
C ILE A 174 -8.41 -17.12 12.99
N LYS A 175 -9.02 -17.78 11.99
CA LYS A 175 -10.36 -18.36 12.16
C LYS A 175 -10.40 -19.46 13.22
N GLU A 176 -9.35 -20.28 13.29
CA GLU A 176 -9.24 -21.33 14.31
C GLU A 176 -9.14 -20.72 15.71
N ILE A 177 -8.28 -19.70 15.89
CA ILE A 177 -8.17 -18.95 17.14
C ILE A 177 -9.49 -18.27 17.52
N GLU A 178 -10.21 -17.69 16.55
CA GLU A 178 -11.53 -17.09 16.78
C GLU A 178 -12.55 -18.14 17.26
N GLN A 179 -12.51 -19.37 16.73
CA GLN A 179 -13.36 -20.47 17.21
C GLN A 179 -12.97 -20.92 18.62
N GLU A 180 -11.69 -21.07 18.92
CA GLU A 180 -11.22 -21.41 20.27
C GLU A 180 -11.61 -20.33 21.28
N LEU A 181 -11.49 -19.04 20.93
CA LEU A 181 -11.94 -17.94 21.76
C LEU A 181 -13.45 -17.97 22.02
N ALA A 182 -14.26 -18.27 21.01
CA ALA A 182 -15.70 -18.43 21.19
C ALA A 182 -16.03 -19.57 22.17
N GLN A 183 -15.39 -20.73 22.01
CA GLN A 183 -15.59 -21.87 22.91
C GLN A 183 -15.18 -21.56 24.35
N THR A 184 -14.00 -20.96 24.55
CA THR A 184 -13.53 -20.60 25.90
C THR A 184 -14.42 -19.55 26.57
N ASN A 185 -15.03 -18.64 25.79
CA ASN A 185 -15.96 -17.67 26.33
C ASN A 185 -17.29 -18.32 26.75
N ASP A 186 -17.80 -19.27 25.95
CA ASP A 186 -19.01 -20.03 26.31
C ASP A 186 -18.77 -20.87 27.59
N GLU A 187 -17.60 -21.53 27.71
CA GLU A 187 -17.20 -22.25 28.92
C GLU A 187 -17.06 -21.31 30.14
N LEU A 188 -16.54 -20.11 29.94
CA LEU A 188 -16.44 -19.10 30.99
C LEU A 188 -17.83 -18.64 31.47
N GLU A 189 -18.77 -18.42 30.56
CA GLU A 189 -20.15 -18.06 30.90
C GLU A 189 -20.82 -19.19 31.70
N GLN A 190 -20.65 -20.44 31.28
CA GLN A 190 -21.18 -21.59 32.01
C GLN A 190 -20.59 -21.71 33.42
N THR A 191 -19.27 -21.58 33.56
CA THR A 191 -18.61 -21.67 34.88
C THR A 191 -19.00 -20.51 35.80
N GLN A 192 -19.21 -19.31 35.24
CA GLN A 192 -19.71 -18.15 35.97
C GLN A 192 -21.13 -18.42 36.53
N ASP A 193 -22.01 -19.02 35.71
CA ASP A 193 -23.36 -19.39 36.12
C ASP A 193 -23.36 -20.45 37.21
N GLU A 194 -22.54 -21.51 37.06
CA GLU A 194 -22.36 -22.57 38.06
C GLU A 194 -21.83 -22.04 39.40
N LEU A 195 -20.88 -21.09 39.35
CA LEU A 195 -20.36 -20.41 40.54
C LEU A 195 -21.46 -19.59 41.23
N SER A 196 -22.25 -18.84 40.45
CA SER A 196 -23.35 -18.03 40.98
C SER A 196 -24.41 -18.90 41.67
N PHE A 197 -24.68 -20.09 41.12
CA PHE A 197 -25.58 -21.06 41.71
C PHE A 197 -25.02 -21.63 43.01
N SER A 198 -23.78 -22.09 43.00
CA SER A 198 -23.10 -22.63 44.19
C SER A 198 -22.99 -21.60 45.33
N GLN A 199 -22.78 -20.32 44.99
CA GLN A 199 -22.78 -19.23 45.98
C GLN A 199 -24.16 -19.01 46.62
N LYS A 200 -25.25 -19.12 45.85
CA LYS A 200 -26.61 -19.05 46.40
C LYS A 200 -26.86 -20.21 47.36
N GLU A 201 -26.52 -21.43 46.96
CA GLU A 201 -26.68 -22.62 47.79
C GLU A 201 -25.86 -22.53 49.09
N SER A 202 -24.59 -22.10 49.02
CA SER A 202 -23.74 -21.89 50.20
C SER A 202 -24.34 -20.85 51.15
N LYS A 203 -24.93 -19.77 50.62
CA LYS A 203 -25.62 -18.75 51.43
C LYS A 203 -26.86 -19.31 52.11
N GLU A 204 -27.65 -20.13 51.42
CA GLU A 204 -28.83 -20.79 51.98
C GLU A 204 -28.45 -21.77 53.10
N LEU A 205 -27.44 -22.61 52.87
CA LEU A 205 -26.93 -23.55 53.87
C LEU A 205 -26.38 -22.80 55.10
N LYS A 206 -25.67 -21.70 54.91
CA LYS A 206 -25.17 -20.87 56.01
C LYS A 206 -26.30 -20.29 56.84
N ASN A 207 -27.35 -19.78 56.20
CA ASN A 207 -28.55 -19.31 56.90
C ASN A 207 -29.21 -20.44 57.68
N LYS A 208 -29.28 -21.65 57.10
CA LYS A 208 -29.87 -22.80 57.78
C LYS A 208 -29.08 -23.26 59.01
N ILE A 209 -27.75 -23.28 58.91
CA ILE A 209 -26.86 -23.56 60.04
C ILE A 209 -27.06 -22.51 61.14
N GLN A 210 -27.14 -21.24 60.80
CA GLN A 210 -27.37 -20.17 61.77
C GLN A 210 -28.73 -20.31 62.48
N GLU A 211 -29.78 -20.66 61.73
CA GLU A 211 -31.10 -20.93 62.28
C GLU A 211 -31.08 -22.13 63.25
N LEU A 212 -30.48 -23.24 62.84
CA LEU A 212 -30.38 -24.45 63.68
C LEU A 212 -29.55 -24.20 64.94
N ASN A 213 -28.44 -23.47 64.83
CA ASN A 213 -27.61 -23.11 66.00
C ASN A 213 -28.42 -22.28 67.01
N SER A 214 -29.21 -21.30 66.54
CA SER A 214 -30.09 -20.52 67.40
C SER A 214 -31.14 -21.40 68.10
N GLN A 215 -31.74 -22.35 67.38
CA GLN A 215 -32.68 -23.31 67.96
C GLN A 215 -32.01 -24.22 69.00
N CYS A 216 -30.82 -24.74 68.72
CA CYS A 216 -30.04 -25.53 69.66
C CYS A 216 -29.71 -24.73 70.94
N GLU A 217 -29.30 -23.48 70.81
CA GLU A 217 -29.01 -22.61 71.95
C GLU A 217 -30.26 -22.38 72.81
N GLN A 218 -31.40 -22.09 72.18
CA GLN A 218 -32.68 -21.95 72.89
C GLN A 218 -33.11 -23.24 73.60
N LEU A 219 -32.93 -24.40 72.98
CA LEU A 219 -33.25 -25.69 73.59
C LEU A 219 -32.33 -26.01 74.76
N ASN A 220 -31.03 -25.75 74.64
CA ASN A 220 -30.06 -25.93 75.72
C ASN A 220 -30.40 -25.05 76.92
N GLN A 221 -30.75 -23.78 76.70
CA GLN A 221 -31.19 -22.88 77.78
C GLN A 221 -32.47 -23.39 78.48
N LYS A 222 -33.39 -24.03 77.75
CA LYS A 222 -34.58 -24.65 78.35
C LYS A 222 -34.21 -25.88 79.18
N LEU A 223 -33.31 -26.73 78.67
CA LEU A 223 -32.86 -27.93 79.37
C LEU A 223 -32.08 -27.61 80.64
N GLU A 224 -31.31 -26.52 80.67
CA GLU A 224 -30.60 -26.09 81.89
C GLU A 224 -31.56 -25.63 83.00
N LYS A 225 -32.69 -25.00 82.65
CA LYS A 225 -33.67 -24.49 83.62
C LYS A 225 -34.60 -25.56 84.18
N LEU A 226 -34.95 -26.55 83.36
CA LEU A 226 -35.91 -27.60 83.70
C LEU A 226 -35.59 -28.39 85.00
N PRO A 227 -34.36 -28.87 85.28
CA PRO A 227 -34.10 -29.69 86.46
C PRO A 227 -34.26 -28.91 87.77
N LEU A 228 -33.86 -27.63 87.79
CA LEU A 228 -34.01 -26.77 88.97
C LEU A 228 -35.48 -26.51 89.30
N GLU A 229 -36.29 -26.24 88.29
CA GLU A 229 -37.74 -26.04 88.45
C GLU A 229 -38.44 -27.33 88.89
N LEU A 230 -38.05 -28.48 88.30
CA LEU A 230 -38.64 -29.77 88.63
C LEU A 230 -38.31 -30.22 90.06
N GLU A 231 -37.06 -30.05 90.49
CA GLU A 231 -36.64 -30.42 91.84
C GLU A 231 -37.36 -29.57 92.90
N ALA A 232 -37.43 -28.25 92.70
CA ALA A 232 -38.13 -27.36 93.62
C ALA A 232 -39.62 -27.69 93.72
N ASN A 233 -40.29 -27.92 92.59
CA ASN A 233 -41.71 -28.26 92.55
C ASN A 233 -41.97 -29.63 93.22
N TRP A 234 -41.13 -30.63 92.94
CA TRP A 234 -41.28 -31.96 93.54
C TRP A 234 -41.07 -31.95 95.06
N GLN A 235 -40.07 -31.21 95.55
CA GLN A 235 -39.83 -31.04 96.98
C GLN A 235 -41.04 -30.40 97.69
N GLU A 236 -41.62 -29.34 97.11
CA GLU A 236 -42.81 -28.67 97.67
C GLU A 236 -44.03 -29.60 97.67
N GLN A 237 -44.29 -30.33 96.58
CA GLN A 237 -45.39 -31.28 96.48
C GLN A 237 -45.28 -32.44 97.50
N LEU A 238 -44.09 -33.01 97.64
CA LEU A 238 -43.86 -34.08 98.61
C LEU A 238 -43.99 -33.59 100.05
N PHE A 239 -43.43 -32.41 100.36
CA PHE A 239 -43.57 -31.84 101.70
C PHE A 239 -45.03 -31.67 102.07
N ASN A 240 -45.84 -31.10 101.18
CA ASN A 240 -47.28 -30.92 101.40
C ASN A 240 -48.00 -32.26 101.59
N SER A 241 -47.65 -33.28 100.80
CA SER A 241 -48.26 -34.61 100.90
C SER A 241 -47.91 -35.34 102.20
N LEU A 242 -46.69 -35.16 102.69
CA LEU A 242 -46.19 -35.80 103.92
C LEU A 242 -46.29 -34.92 105.16
N GLN A 243 -46.87 -33.72 105.04
CA GLN A 243 -46.91 -32.72 106.09
C GLN A 243 -47.46 -33.29 107.41
N TYR A 244 -48.56 -34.05 107.35
CA TYR A 244 -49.15 -34.67 108.53
C TYR A 244 -48.18 -35.63 109.24
N LEU A 245 -47.44 -36.43 108.48
CA LEU A 245 -46.44 -37.33 109.03
C LEU A 245 -45.30 -36.55 109.68
N PHE A 246 -44.77 -35.53 108.99
CA PHE A 246 -43.69 -34.69 109.52
C PHE A 246 -44.09 -33.97 110.80
N VAL A 247 -45.30 -33.43 110.89
CA VAL A 247 -45.77 -32.69 112.06
C VAL A 247 -45.96 -33.60 113.29
N ASN A 248 -46.44 -34.84 113.08
CA ASN A 248 -46.77 -35.76 114.19
C ASN A 248 -45.62 -36.72 114.58
N TYR A 249 -44.73 -37.06 113.65
CA TYR A 249 -43.63 -37.99 113.88
C TYR A 249 -42.73 -37.61 115.07
N PRO A 250 -42.33 -36.33 115.27
CA PRO A 250 -41.51 -35.93 116.41
C PRO A 250 -42.14 -36.29 117.77
N ILE A 251 -43.45 -36.16 117.89
CA ILE A 251 -44.19 -36.51 119.11
C ILE A 251 -44.22 -38.02 119.29
N ALA A 252 -44.50 -38.77 118.22
CA ALA A 252 -44.47 -40.24 118.27
C ALA A 252 -43.07 -40.76 118.69
N LYS A 253 -42.00 -40.15 118.16
CA LYS A 253 -40.60 -40.42 118.55
C LYS A 253 -40.34 -40.10 120.02
N MET A 254 -40.91 -39.01 120.55
CA MET A 254 -40.79 -38.66 121.96
C MET A 254 -41.55 -39.64 122.87
N VAL A 255 -42.80 -39.99 122.52
CA VAL A 255 -43.62 -40.96 123.25
C VAL A 255 -42.95 -42.33 123.28
N ALA A 256 -42.37 -42.77 122.15
CA ALA A 256 -41.62 -44.02 122.05
C ALA A 256 -40.39 -44.08 122.98
N LYS A 257 -39.73 -42.94 123.21
CA LYS A 257 -38.60 -42.85 124.16
C LYS A 257 -39.08 -42.97 125.61
N LEU A 258 -40.24 -42.40 125.94
CA LEU A 258 -40.78 -42.39 127.30
C LEU A 258 -41.47 -43.70 127.69
N LYS A 259 -42.10 -44.39 126.73
CA LYS A 259 -42.72 -45.71 126.91
C LYS A 259 -42.09 -46.73 125.96
N PRO A 260 -40.87 -47.23 126.27
CA PRO A 260 -40.15 -48.12 125.38
C PRO A 260 -40.82 -49.50 125.34
N ASN A 261 -41.64 -49.74 124.33
CA ASN A 261 -42.09 -51.07 123.93
C ASN A 261 -41.31 -51.49 122.66
N THR A 262 -40.90 -52.76 122.57
CA THR A 262 -40.12 -53.33 121.44
C THR A 262 -40.77 -53.05 120.08
N ASN A 263 -42.09 -53.13 119.97
CA ASN A 263 -42.79 -52.86 118.71
C ASN A 263 -42.69 -51.38 118.29
N ILE A 264 -42.86 -50.43 119.22
CA ILE A 264 -42.84 -48.99 118.95
C ILE A 264 -41.42 -48.53 118.56
N LYS A 265 -40.39 -49.08 119.21
CA LYS A 265 -38.99 -48.77 118.91
C LYS A 265 -38.60 -49.17 117.48
N ASN A 266 -39.10 -50.32 117.00
CA ASN A 266 -38.88 -50.77 115.63
C ASN A 266 -39.56 -49.84 114.62
N PHE A 267 -40.82 -49.42 114.86
CA PHE A 267 -41.53 -48.47 114.00
C PHE A 267 -40.81 -47.11 113.90
N ILE A 268 -40.34 -46.54 115.02
CA ILE A 268 -39.61 -45.27 114.99
C ILE A 268 -38.26 -45.40 114.26
N THR A 269 -37.60 -46.56 114.35
CA THR A 269 -36.35 -46.80 113.64
C THR A 269 -36.56 -46.82 112.12
N LEU A 270 -37.69 -47.36 111.64
CA LEU A 270 -38.07 -47.33 110.21
C LEU A 270 -38.33 -45.91 109.69
N LEU A 271 -38.73 -44.99 110.57
CA LEU A 271 -39.01 -43.59 110.23
C LEU A 271 -37.79 -42.67 110.34
N LYS A 272 -36.65 -43.18 110.80
CA LYS A 272 -35.39 -42.40 110.87
C LYS A 272 -34.98 -41.71 109.56
N PRO A 273 -35.18 -42.30 108.35
CA PRO A 273 -34.86 -41.62 107.09
C PRO A 273 -35.58 -40.28 106.89
N ILE A 274 -36.69 -40.02 107.61
CA ILE A 274 -37.37 -38.72 107.59
C ILE A 274 -36.50 -37.61 108.19
N ASP A 275 -35.76 -37.90 109.27
CA ASP A 275 -34.85 -36.92 109.87
C ASP A 275 -33.73 -36.55 108.88
N ASP A 276 -33.22 -37.54 108.13
CA ASP A 276 -32.18 -37.35 107.12
C ASP A 276 -32.71 -36.57 105.89
N LEU A 277 -33.96 -36.85 105.47
CA LEU A 277 -34.64 -36.15 104.39
C LEU A 277 -34.84 -34.66 104.70
N LEU A 278 -35.37 -34.34 105.89
CA LEU A 278 -35.56 -32.94 106.31
C LEU A 278 -34.23 -32.19 106.38
N LYS A 279 -33.16 -32.87 106.85
CA LYS A 279 -31.81 -32.30 106.86
C LYS A 279 -31.28 -32.06 105.45
N GLN A 280 -31.46 -33.01 104.52
CA GLN A 280 -31.05 -32.86 103.12
C GLN A 280 -31.76 -31.68 102.44
N TRP A 281 -33.04 -31.47 102.73
CA TRP A 281 -33.82 -30.34 102.21
C TRP A 281 -33.61 -29.03 102.98
N GLN A 282 -32.72 -29.02 103.99
CA GLN A 282 -32.45 -27.86 104.85
C GLN A 282 -33.73 -27.31 105.51
N ILE A 283 -34.65 -28.23 105.86
CA ILE A 283 -35.89 -27.92 106.57
C ILE A 283 -35.63 -28.08 108.07
N GLU A 284 -35.83 -27.00 108.81
CA GLU A 284 -35.60 -26.93 110.24
C GLU A 284 -36.92 -27.01 111.02
N PRO A 285 -36.97 -27.79 112.12
CA PRO A 285 -38.12 -27.81 112.99
C PRO A 285 -38.24 -26.52 113.80
N ILE A 286 -39.46 -26.08 114.02
CA ILE A 286 -39.81 -24.94 114.88
C ILE A 286 -40.01 -25.49 116.29
N GLY A 287 -38.90 -25.56 117.04
CA GLY A 287 -38.82 -26.10 118.40
C GLY A 287 -39.00 -27.62 118.50
N LYS A 288 -39.11 -28.13 119.73
CA LYS A 288 -39.21 -29.57 120.03
C LYS A 288 -40.56 -29.91 120.67
N PRO A 289 -41.05 -31.15 120.53
CA PRO A 289 -42.27 -31.58 121.20
C PRO A 289 -42.17 -31.34 122.71
N TRP A 290 -43.22 -30.72 123.28
CA TRP A 290 -43.36 -30.39 124.70
C TRP A 290 -42.29 -29.45 125.26
N GLU A 291 -41.53 -28.80 124.40
CA GLU A 291 -40.63 -27.71 124.78
C GLU A 291 -41.45 -26.48 125.14
N LYS A 292 -41.03 -25.80 126.22
CA LYS A 292 -41.60 -24.53 126.67
C LYS A 292 -40.91 -23.40 125.93
N VAL A 293 -41.66 -22.61 125.18
CA VAL A 293 -41.16 -21.53 124.31
C VAL A 293 -42.01 -20.26 124.46
N SER A 294 -41.43 -19.11 124.17
CA SER A 294 -42.19 -17.85 124.08
C SER A 294 -43.03 -17.82 122.80
N PHE A 295 -44.31 -17.46 122.92
CA PHE A 295 -45.23 -17.41 121.79
C PHE A 295 -44.82 -16.33 120.77
N ASN A 296 -44.60 -16.75 119.51
CA ASN A 296 -44.38 -15.87 118.37
C ASN A 296 -45.44 -16.16 117.28
N PRO A 297 -46.38 -15.24 117.00
CA PRO A 297 -47.43 -15.42 115.99
C PRO A 297 -46.94 -15.71 114.56
N GLU A 298 -45.68 -15.35 114.23
CA GLU A 298 -45.11 -15.59 112.90
C GLU A 298 -44.84 -17.08 112.65
N ILE A 299 -44.46 -17.82 113.69
CA ILE A 299 -44.02 -19.22 113.60
C ILE A 299 -44.88 -20.19 114.42
N HIS A 300 -45.72 -19.69 115.34
CA HIS A 300 -46.60 -20.48 116.19
C HIS A 300 -48.08 -20.19 115.86
N TYR A 301 -48.94 -21.19 116.04
CA TYR A 301 -50.40 -21.05 115.99
C TYR A 301 -51.08 -21.78 117.16
N ASN A 302 -52.24 -21.30 117.55
CA ASN A 302 -53.13 -21.94 118.53
C ASN A 302 -54.55 -21.95 117.96
N GLU A 303 -55.28 -23.05 118.12
CA GLU A 303 -56.67 -23.23 117.65
C GLU A 303 -57.72 -22.73 118.63
N GLU A 304 -57.43 -22.79 119.94
CA GLU A 304 -58.47 -22.71 120.99
C GLU A 304 -58.42 -21.40 121.79
N GLU A 305 -57.27 -20.69 121.82
CA GLU A 305 -57.08 -19.52 122.69
C GLU A 305 -56.33 -18.37 122.03
N LYS A 306 -56.72 -17.13 122.38
CA LYS A 306 -55.94 -15.91 122.07
C LYS A 306 -54.76 -15.82 123.04
N LEU A 307 -53.59 -16.25 122.57
CA LEU A 307 -52.32 -16.12 123.30
C LEU A 307 -51.73 -14.73 123.14
N VAL A 308 -51.06 -14.23 124.17
CA VAL A 308 -50.33 -12.95 124.11
C VAL A 308 -48.91 -13.20 123.60
N THR A 309 -48.39 -12.30 122.77
CA THR A 309 -46.99 -12.38 122.30
C THR A 309 -46.02 -12.45 123.47
N ALA A 310 -45.01 -13.31 123.36
CA ALA A 310 -44.02 -13.63 124.40
C ALA A 310 -44.55 -14.41 125.63
N GLU A 311 -45.84 -14.78 125.65
CA GLU A 311 -46.38 -15.70 126.65
C GLU A 311 -45.73 -17.08 126.57
N GLU A 312 -45.49 -17.73 127.71
CA GLU A 312 -44.87 -19.06 127.75
C GLU A 312 -45.88 -20.14 127.39
N VAL A 313 -45.57 -20.91 126.35
CA VAL A 313 -46.43 -21.98 125.81
C VAL A 313 -45.63 -23.22 125.49
N TYR A 314 -46.29 -24.38 125.48
CA TYR A 314 -45.71 -25.65 125.11
C TYR A 314 -46.00 -26.01 123.65
N ILE A 315 -45.00 -26.51 122.93
CA ILE A 315 -45.17 -27.02 121.57
C ILE A 315 -45.92 -28.36 121.64
N ARG A 316 -47.15 -28.36 121.10
CA ARG A 316 -47.98 -29.55 120.95
C ARG A 316 -47.64 -30.30 119.68
N LEU A 317 -47.54 -29.58 118.56
CA LEU A 317 -47.12 -30.13 117.28
C LEU A 317 -45.98 -29.29 116.70
N VAL A 318 -44.94 -29.94 116.20
CA VAL A 318 -43.76 -29.28 115.64
C VAL A 318 -44.10 -28.68 114.28
N GLY A 319 -43.72 -27.41 114.08
CA GLY A 319 -43.78 -26.73 112.78
C GLY A 319 -42.45 -26.87 112.02
N TYR A 320 -42.40 -26.39 110.78
CA TYR A 320 -41.21 -26.47 109.93
C TYR A 320 -41.00 -25.18 109.14
N LYS A 321 -39.72 -24.83 108.92
CA LYS A 321 -39.29 -23.71 108.06
C LYS A 321 -38.13 -24.14 107.16
N GLN A 322 -37.98 -23.50 106.01
CA GLN A 322 -36.85 -23.68 105.10
C GLN A 322 -36.24 -22.31 104.84
N GLY A 323 -35.03 -22.06 105.38
CA GLY A 323 -34.43 -20.72 105.39
C GLY A 323 -35.34 -19.68 106.06
N LYS A 324 -35.88 -18.74 105.26
CA LYS A 324 -36.81 -17.68 105.72
C LYS A 324 -38.29 -18.02 105.52
N LYS A 325 -38.63 -19.07 104.74
CA LYS A 325 -40.01 -19.45 104.44
C LYS A 325 -40.52 -20.39 105.54
N VAL A 326 -41.59 -20.00 106.24
CA VAL A 326 -42.30 -20.90 107.17
C VAL A 326 -43.17 -21.84 106.33
N LEU A 327 -42.91 -23.14 106.40
CA LEU A 327 -43.68 -24.16 105.69
C LEU A 327 -44.94 -24.55 106.47
N THR A 328 -44.82 -24.68 107.79
CA THR A 328 -45.94 -25.00 108.69
C THR A 328 -45.66 -24.41 110.07
N LYS A 329 -46.61 -23.65 110.62
CA LYS A 329 -46.47 -23.10 111.98
C LYS A 329 -46.54 -24.21 113.04
N ALA A 330 -45.82 -24.07 114.14
CA ALA A 330 -45.91 -25.03 115.25
C ALA A 330 -47.21 -24.81 116.04
N LYS A 331 -47.91 -25.89 116.40
CA LYS A 331 -49.11 -25.82 117.25
C LYS A 331 -48.68 -25.72 118.71
N VAL A 332 -49.17 -24.73 119.43
CA VAL A 332 -48.80 -24.48 120.84
C VAL A 332 -50.02 -24.43 121.76
N SER A 333 -49.82 -24.68 123.06
CA SER A 333 -50.86 -24.59 124.11
C SER A 333 -50.22 -24.26 125.46
N ARG A 334 -50.97 -23.64 126.39
CA ARG A 334 -50.51 -23.31 127.75
C ARG A 334 -50.26 -24.55 128.62
N GLN A 335 -50.94 -25.65 128.34
CA GLN A 335 -50.90 -26.87 129.14
C GLN A 335 -50.16 -28.00 128.40
N LEU A 336 -49.76 -29.06 129.10
CA LEU A 336 -49.23 -30.31 128.52
C LEU A 336 -50.33 -31.38 128.41
N PRO A 337 -50.24 -32.34 127.48
CA PRO A 337 -51.24 -33.41 127.38
C PRO A 337 -51.17 -34.33 128.60
N GLY A 338 -52.29 -34.48 129.32
CA GLY A 338 -52.40 -35.39 130.48
C GLY A 338 -52.40 -34.72 131.86
N GLN A 339 -52.50 -33.39 131.93
CA GLN A 339 -52.81 -32.66 133.16
C GLN A 339 -54.22 -32.07 133.04
N ASN A 340 -55.22 -32.79 133.54
CA ASN A 340 -56.50 -32.22 133.95
C ASN A 340 -56.58 -32.30 135.48
#